data_AF-A0A7S3RRS8-F1
#
_entry.id   AF-A0A7S3RRS8-F1
#
_cell.length_a   1.000
_cell.length_b   1.000
_cell.length_c   1.000
_cell.angle_alpha   90.00
_cell.angle_beta   90.00
_cell.angle_gamma   90.00
#
_symmetry.space_group_name_H-M   'P 1'
#
loop_
_entity.id
_entity.type
_entity.pdbx_description
1 polymer ?
#
loop_
_entity_poly.entity_id
_entity_poly.type
_entity_poly.pdbx_seq_one_letter_code
_entity_poly.pdbx_strand_id
1 'polypeptide(L)'
;IALLVIFATVILHVWLCIVGLLPLYKLPFYTTACQQCILHFLVGLPRALAVAFIMMRGFKVVEGIFQQLREFDIKTAKCACEADRPLVQSSVEAFVKASEDVPADAEQETALDVFNDIVHRDVPRLMKQSLGPLGIRYKVALMIFLHELFYPMDHVAHGWQTSALGIHFILLITSDVLRAFVMGPLRVAGSAFVARFLVRRCPRWFKLGVIVTAVVSELIWYGISHPLVRMSDVKQHRVPSLVGDCAFQVLLTTVTIAIYSHHGSTDEVACEDELRDGEPAEASMRSHSRSQATAGAEQC
;
A
#
# COMPACT_ATOMS: atom_id res chain seq x y z
N ILE A 1 -10.31 -11.96 23.38
CA ILE A 1 -10.54 -13.41 23.60
C ILE A 1 -10.42 -14.20 22.30
N ALA A 2 -11.27 -14.01 21.27
CA ALA A 2 -11.19 -14.79 20.01
C ALA A 2 -9.82 -14.73 19.29
N LEU A 3 -9.17 -13.57 19.25
CA LEU A 3 -7.81 -13.41 18.69
C LEU A 3 -6.74 -14.15 19.49
N LEU A 4 -6.87 -14.17 20.83
CA LEU A 4 -5.99 -14.92 21.74
C LEU A 4 -6.16 -16.43 21.54
N VAL A 5 -7.39 -16.88 21.31
CA VAL A 5 -7.71 -18.29 21.02
C VAL A 5 -7.11 -18.72 19.68
N ILE A 6 -7.24 -17.89 18.62
CA ILE A 6 -6.63 -18.16 17.30
C ILE A 6 -5.10 -18.20 17.41
N PHE A 7 -4.51 -17.26 18.13
CA PHE A 7 -3.06 -17.21 18.32
C PHE A 7 -2.57 -18.45 19.10
N ALA A 8 -3.27 -18.84 20.16
CA ALA A 8 -2.96 -20.04 20.93
C ALA A 8 -3.16 -21.33 20.11
N THR A 9 -4.17 -21.41 19.24
CA THR A 9 -4.38 -22.59 18.38
C THR A 9 -3.33 -22.71 17.28
N VAL A 10 -2.90 -21.59 16.69
CA VAL A 10 -1.79 -21.56 15.72
C VAL A 10 -0.49 -21.96 16.41
N ILE A 11 -0.19 -21.40 17.59
CA ILE A 11 0.98 -21.80 18.38
C ILE A 11 0.92 -23.28 18.73
N LEU A 12 -0.23 -23.79 19.16
CA LEU A 12 -0.41 -25.19 19.53
C LEU A 12 -0.27 -26.12 18.32
N HIS A 13 -0.82 -25.77 17.15
CA HIS A 13 -0.65 -26.54 15.92
C HIS A 13 0.80 -26.55 15.45
N VAL A 14 1.45 -25.39 15.47
CA VAL A 14 2.87 -25.27 15.16
C VAL A 14 3.71 -26.10 16.13
N TRP A 15 3.40 -26.04 17.43
CA TRP A 15 4.09 -26.84 18.45
C TRP A 15 3.84 -28.33 18.29
N LEU A 16 2.62 -28.77 17.98
CA LEU A 16 2.27 -30.16 17.70
C LEU A 16 2.91 -30.66 16.40
N CYS A 17 3.06 -29.82 15.38
CA CYS A 17 3.83 -30.15 14.19
C CYS A 17 5.31 -30.30 14.51
N ILE A 18 5.89 -29.40 15.32
CA ILE A 18 7.30 -29.48 15.71
C ILE A 18 7.56 -30.73 16.56
N VAL A 19 6.81 -30.91 17.64
CA VAL A 19 6.98 -32.01 18.60
C VAL A 19 6.53 -33.35 18.04
N GLY A 20 5.47 -33.37 17.22
CA GLY A 20 4.95 -34.57 16.58
C GLY A 20 5.78 -35.03 15.38
N LEU A 21 6.49 -34.13 14.70
CA LEU A 21 7.41 -34.50 13.61
C LEU A 21 8.81 -34.84 14.15
N LEU A 22 9.21 -34.36 15.33
CA LEU A 22 10.50 -34.62 15.98
C LEU A 22 10.93 -36.11 16.04
N PRO A 23 10.03 -37.11 16.20
CA PRO A 23 10.40 -38.53 16.16
C PRO A 23 10.72 -39.07 14.74
N LEU A 24 10.22 -38.40 13.68
CA LEU A 24 10.49 -38.76 12.28
C LEU A 24 11.87 -38.24 11.79
N TYR A 25 12.57 -37.43 12.60
CA TYR A 25 13.85 -36.76 12.28
C TYR A 25 15.10 -37.66 12.36
N LYS A 26 14.98 -38.98 12.46
CA LYS A 26 16.17 -39.85 12.50
C LYS A 26 16.89 -40.04 11.14
N LEU A 27 16.44 -39.40 10.06
CA LEU A 27 17.11 -39.43 8.75
C LEU A 27 18.03 -38.20 8.55
N PRO A 28 19.37 -38.37 8.53
CA PRO A 28 20.35 -37.27 8.63
C PRO A 28 20.36 -36.28 7.45
N PHE A 29 19.73 -36.60 6.31
CA PHE A 29 19.67 -35.72 5.14
C PHE A 29 18.43 -34.80 5.09
N TYR A 30 17.37 -35.15 5.82
CA TYR A 30 16.12 -34.37 5.88
C TYR A 30 16.11 -33.38 7.05
N THR A 31 17.01 -33.55 8.02
CA THR A 31 16.97 -32.78 9.28
C THR A 31 17.29 -31.31 9.11
N THR A 32 18.36 -30.95 8.40
CA THR A 32 18.83 -29.56 8.31
C THR A 32 17.90 -28.66 7.50
N ALA A 33 17.44 -29.15 6.34
CA ALA A 33 16.51 -28.39 5.50
C ALA A 33 15.14 -28.24 6.16
N CYS A 34 14.64 -29.28 6.82
CA CYS A 34 13.35 -29.19 7.50
C CYS A 34 13.44 -28.28 8.74
N GLN A 35 14.56 -28.31 9.48
CA GLN A 35 14.83 -27.37 10.57
C GLN A 35 14.87 -25.91 10.08
N GLN A 36 15.56 -25.63 8.98
CA GLN A 36 15.59 -24.29 8.38
C GLN A 36 14.19 -23.84 7.96
N CYS A 37 13.42 -24.67 7.25
CA CYS A 37 12.04 -24.35 6.86
C CYS A 37 11.15 -24.04 8.08
N ILE A 38 11.25 -24.84 9.14
CA ILE A 38 10.47 -24.63 10.37
C ILE A 38 10.87 -23.32 11.04
N LEU A 39 12.17 -23.07 11.21
CA LEU A 39 12.66 -21.85 11.85
C LEU A 39 12.21 -20.60 11.09
N HIS A 40 12.33 -20.66 9.77
CA HIS A 40 11.90 -19.60 8.87
C HIS A 40 10.39 -19.37 8.91
N PHE A 41 9.59 -20.43 8.96
CA PHE A 41 8.14 -20.32 9.12
C PHE A 41 7.77 -19.74 10.49
N LEU A 42 8.43 -20.19 11.56
CA LEU A 42 8.24 -19.71 12.92
C LEU A 42 8.54 -18.22 13.08
N VAL A 43 9.55 -17.71 12.39
CA VAL A 43 9.92 -16.29 12.42
C VAL A 43 9.09 -15.47 11.43
N GLY A 44 8.84 -16.02 10.24
CA GLY A 44 8.13 -15.34 9.16
C GLY A 44 6.63 -15.17 9.43
N LEU A 45 5.98 -16.16 10.05
CA LEU A 45 4.54 -16.14 10.29
C LEU A 45 4.12 -15.01 11.25
N PRO A 46 4.72 -14.80 12.43
CA PRO A 46 4.41 -13.65 13.29
C PRO A 46 4.57 -12.32 12.58
N ARG A 47 5.63 -12.16 11.75
CA ARG A 47 5.85 -10.95 10.94
C ARG A 47 4.71 -10.73 9.95
N ALA A 48 4.35 -11.76 9.19
CA ALA A 48 3.26 -11.70 8.21
C ALA A 48 1.92 -11.35 8.89
N LEU A 49 1.64 -11.93 10.05
CA LEU A 49 0.45 -11.63 10.85
C LEU A 49 0.46 -10.19 11.40
N ALA A 50 1.62 -9.69 11.85
CA ALA A 50 1.76 -8.32 12.33
C ALA A 50 1.50 -7.31 11.20
N VAL A 51 2.08 -7.52 10.02
CA VAL A 51 1.83 -6.68 8.84
C VAL A 51 0.35 -6.72 8.46
N ALA A 52 -0.24 -7.91 8.38
CA ALA A 52 -1.68 -8.07 8.12
C ALA A 52 -2.53 -7.27 9.13
N PHE A 53 -2.20 -7.34 10.43
CA PHE A 53 -2.91 -6.61 11.47
C PHE A 53 -2.78 -5.09 11.33
N ILE A 54 -1.57 -4.60 11.07
CA ILE A 54 -1.30 -3.17 10.82
C ILE A 54 -2.10 -2.69 9.61
N MET A 55 -2.08 -3.45 8.50
CA MET A 55 -2.86 -3.12 7.30
C MET A 55 -4.36 -3.11 7.60
N MET A 56 -4.89 -4.12 8.29
CA MET A 56 -6.32 -4.16 8.67
C MET A 56 -6.72 -2.96 9.53
N ARG A 57 -5.87 -2.55 10.46
CA ARG A 57 -6.11 -1.37 11.29
C ARG A 57 -6.05 -0.09 10.43
N GLY A 58 -5.05 0.01 9.55
CA GLY A 58 -4.88 1.13 8.63
C GLY A 58 -6.11 1.32 7.74
N PHE A 59 -6.62 0.26 7.12
CA PHE A 59 -7.82 0.33 6.28
C PHE A 59 -9.04 0.86 7.04
N LYS A 60 -9.25 0.43 8.28
CA LYS A 60 -10.37 0.92 9.10
C LYS A 60 -10.22 2.40 9.47
N VAL A 61 -9.00 2.83 9.78
CA VAL A 61 -8.73 4.25 10.09
C VAL A 61 -8.99 5.09 8.85
N VAL A 62 -8.48 4.67 7.69
CA VAL A 62 -8.68 5.36 6.41
C VAL A 62 -10.17 5.43 6.05
N GLU A 63 -10.90 4.32 6.18
CA GLU A 63 -12.35 4.28 5.96
C GLU A 63 -13.10 5.22 6.90
N GLY A 64 -12.73 5.26 8.18
CA GLY A 64 -13.29 6.20 9.15
C GLY A 64 -13.05 7.67 8.77
N ILE A 65 -11.86 8.00 8.26
CA ILE A 65 -11.55 9.35 7.78
C ILE A 65 -12.41 9.69 6.56
N PHE A 66 -12.57 8.77 5.60
CA PHE A 66 -13.45 9.00 4.44
C PHE A 66 -14.91 9.18 4.86
N GLN A 67 -15.37 8.47 5.89
CA GLN A 67 -16.71 8.67 6.42
C GLN A 67 -16.86 10.05 7.08
N GLN A 68 -15.89 10.46 7.91
CA GLN A 68 -15.87 11.79 8.51
C GLN A 68 -15.81 12.91 7.46
N LEU A 69 -15.07 12.70 6.37
CA LEU A 69 -15.02 13.64 5.26
C LEU A 69 -16.36 13.75 4.53
N ARG A 70 -17.16 12.69 4.42
CA ARG A 70 -18.49 12.75 3.79
C ARG A 70 -19.54 13.47 4.63
N GLU A 71 -19.32 13.48 5.94
CA GLU A 71 -20.20 14.11 6.93
C GLU A 71 -19.65 15.48 7.36
N PHE A 72 -18.60 15.96 6.70
CA PHE A 72 -17.93 17.20 7.07
C PHE A 72 -18.81 18.40 6.71
N ASP A 73 -18.91 19.35 7.63
CA ASP A 73 -19.55 20.64 7.37
C ASP A 73 -18.88 21.70 8.23
N ILE A 74 -18.32 22.73 7.59
CA ILE A 74 -17.61 23.82 8.27
C ILE A 74 -18.51 24.59 9.25
N LYS A 75 -19.84 24.63 9.02
CA LYS A 75 -20.79 25.32 9.90
C LYS A 75 -20.93 24.59 11.24
N THR A 76 -20.85 23.25 11.24
CA THR A 76 -21.02 22.39 12.43
C THR A 76 -19.72 21.75 12.94
N ALA A 77 -18.61 21.89 12.20
CA ALA A 77 -17.30 21.37 12.58
C ALA A 77 -16.85 21.90 13.94
N LYS A 78 -16.27 21.04 14.78
CA LYS A 78 -15.77 21.44 16.11
C LYS A 78 -14.48 22.25 15.97
N CYS A 79 -14.47 23.46 16.53
CA CYS A 79 -13.25 24.26 16.62
C CYS A 79 -12.47 23.88 17.88
N ALA A 80 -11.14 24.01 17.86
CA ALA A 80 -10.33 23.83 19.08
C ALA A 80 -10.71 24.87 20.16
N CYS A 81 -11.07 26.08 19.72
CA CYS A 81 -11.66 27.15 20.51
C CYS A 81 -12.92 27.66 19.77
N GLU A 82 -14.09 27.49 20.36
CA GLU A 82 -15.36 27.89 19.71
C GLU A 82 -15.51 29.41 19.55
N ALA A 83 -14.80 30.20 20.36
CA ALA A 83 -14.75 31.65 20.18
C ALA A 83 -14.08 32.07 18.86
N ASP A 84 -13.24 31.21 18.28
CA ASP A 84 -12.53 31.47 17.03
C ASP A 84 -13.35 31.08 15.79
N ARG A 85 -14.54 30.47 15.95
CA ARG A 85 -15.38 30.02 14.82
C ARG A 85 -15.67 31.13 13.79
N PRO A 86 -16.06 32.37 14.17
CA PRO A 86 -16.29 33.43 13.20
C PRO A 86 -15.02 33.80 12.41
N LEU A 87 -13.85 33.77 13.06
CA LEU A 87 -12.57 34.04 12.42
C LEU A 87 -12.22 32.95 11.41
N VAL A 88 -12.39 31.68 11.77
CA VAL A 88 -12.18 30.53 10.85
C VAL A 88 -13.12 30.63 9.65
N GLN A 89 -14.41 30.89 9.87
CA GLN A 89 -15.40 31.02 8.79
C GLN A 89 -15.11 32.20 7.86
N SER A 90 -14.71 33.36 8.40
CA SER A 90 -14.29 34.50 7.58
C SER A 90 -13.02 34.23 6.76
N SER A 91 -12.11 33.42 7.30
CA SER A 91 -10.89 33.00 6.58
C SER A 91 -11.22 32.05 5.43
N VAL A 92 -12.16 31.13 5.65
CA VAL A 92 -12.68 30.22 4.61
C VAL A 92 -13.40 31.01 3.52
N GLU A 93 -14.26 31.95 3.89
CA GLU A 93 -14.94 32.84 2.94
C GLU A 93 -13.93 33.59 2.06
N ALA A 94 -12.92 34.21 2.68
CA ALA A 94 -11.87 34.91 1.95
C ALA A 94 -11.10 33.97 1.00
N PHE A 95 -10.84 32.72 1.42
CA PHE A 95 -10.18 31.71 0.59
C PHE A 95 -11.01 31.33 -0.64
N VAL A 96 -12.31 31.06 -0.49
CA VAL A 96 -13.18 30.66 -1.61
C VAL A 96 -13.38 31.83 -2.58
N LYS A 97 -13.53 33.05 -2.06
CA LYS A 97 -13.60 34.27 -2.90
C LYS A 97 -12.31 34.52 -3.67
N ALA A 98 -11.15 34.34 -3.02
CA ALA A 98 -9.84 34.50 -3.65
C ALA A 98 -9.51 33.42 -4.70
N SER A 99 -10.13 32.25 -4.58
CA SER A 99 -10.00 31.15 -5.55
C SER A 99 -10.95 31.30 -6.75
N GLU A 100 -11.77 32.36 -6.77
CA GLU A 100 -12.77 32.66 -7.81
C GLU A 100 -13.88 31.59 -7.95
N ASP A 101 -14.05 30.72 -6.93
CA ASP A 101 -15.13 29.72 -6.89
C ASP A 101 -16.51 30.37 -6.60
N VAL A 102 -16.52 31.60 -6.04
CA VAL A 102 -17.71 32.43 -5.84
C VAL A 102 -17.44 33.90 -6.14
N PRO A 103 -18.45 34.71 -6.50
CA PRO A 103 -18.31 36.16 -6.62
C PRO A 103 -17.75 36.83 -5.35
N ALA A 104 -16.96 37.89 -5.50
CA ALA A 104 -16.36 38.60 -4.37
C ALA A 104 -17.39 39.21 -3.39
N ASP A 105 -18.58 39.53 -3.89
CA ASP A 105 -19.74 40.06 -3.16
C ASP A 105 -20.70 38.96 -2.65
N ALA A 106 -20.42 37.68 -2.88
CA ALA A 106 -21.25 36.59 -2.40
C ALA A 106 -21.39 36.60 -0.87
N GLU A 107 -22.56 36.20 -0.38
CA GLU A 107 -22.82 36.07 1.05
C GLU A 107 -21.89 35.01 1.68
N GLN A 108 -21.52 35.22 2.94
CA GLN A 108 -20.65 34.29 3.68
C GLN A 108 -21.22 32.87 3.68
N GLU A 109 -22.54 32.72 3.85
CA GLU A 109 -23.21 31.42 3.84
C GLU A 109 -22.96 30.66 2.54
N THR A 110 -23.11 31.33 1.39
CA THR A 110 -22.82 30.77 0.06
C THR A 110 -21.36 30.35 -0.06
N ALA A 111 -20.42 31.16 0.43
CA ALA A 111 -19.00 30.83 0.38
C ALA A 111 -18.65 29.60 1.24
N LEU A 112 -19.27 29.46 2.42
CA LEU A 112 -19.08 28.28 3.29
C LEU A 112 -19.68 27.00 2.68
N ASP A 113 -20.82 27.10 1.99
CA ASP A 113 -21.42 25.96 1.30
C ASP A 113 -20.55 25.51 0.11
N VAL A 114 -20.03 26.45 -0.68
CA VAL A 114 -19.08 26.14 -1.75
C VAL A 114 -17.78 25.53 -1.21
N PHE A 115 -17.29 26.00 -0.06
CA PHE A 115 -16.15 25.38 0.61
C PHE A 115 -16.42 23.91 0.96
N ASN A 116 -17.59 23.61 1.54
CA ASN A 116 -17.98 22.24 1.88
C ASN A 116 -17.98 21.35 0.62
N ASP A 117 -18.49 21.85 -0.50
CA ASP A 117 -18.49 21.12 -1.78
C ASP A 117 -17.06 20.85 -2.29
N ILE A 118 -16.18 21.85 -2.21
CA ILE A 118 -14.75 21.70 -2.54
C ILE A 118 -14.13 20.62 -1.65
N VAL A 119 -14.36 20.66 -0.33
CA VAL A 119 -13.81 19.67 0.60
C VAL A 119 -14.33 18.26 0.27
N HIS A 120 -15.62 18.10 0.02
CA HIS A 120 -16.24 16.82 -0.33
C HIS A 120 -15.73 16.23 -1.64
N ARG A 121 -15.43 17.08 -2.63
CA ARG A 121 -14.92 16.67 -3.93
C ARG A 121 -13.41 16.40 -3.89
N ASP A 122 -12.65 17.37 -3.42
CA ASP A 122 -11.20 17.42 -3.65
C ASP A 122 -10.39 16.73 -2.56
N VAL A 123 -10.78 16.82 -1.28
CA VAL A 123 -10.00 16.20 -0.20
C VAL A 123 -10.01 14.67 -0.30
N PRO A 124 -11.15 13.98 -0.49
CA PRO A 124 -11.14 12.53 -0.70
C PRO A 124 -10.29 12.11 -1.92
N ARG A 125 -10.32 12.89 -3.00
CA ARG A 125 -9.53 12.63 -4.21
C ARG A 125 -8.02 12.73 -3.91
N LEU A 126 -7.59 13.84 -3.34
CA LEU A 126 -6.20 14.08 -2.95
C LEU A 126 -5.72 13.05 -1.92
N MET A 127 -6.58 12.62 -0.99
CA MET A 127 -6.25 11.55 -0.04
C MET A 127 -6.08 10.19 -0.71
N LYS A 128 -6.92 9.83 -1.68
CA LYS A 128 -6.75 8.58 -2.45
C LYS A 128 -5.44 8.60 -3.25
N GLN A 129 -5.16 9.71 -3.92
CA GLN A 129 -3.88 9.91 -4.63
C GLN A 129 -2.69 9.85 -3.67
N SER A 130 -2.85 10.41 -2.46
CA SER A 130 -1.77 10.42 -1.47
C SER A 130 -1.48 9.02 -0.92
N LEU A 131 -2.48 8.19 -0.72
CA LEU A 131 -2.33 6.80 -0.29
C LEU A 131 -1.86 5.87 -1.41
N GLY A 132 -2.16 6.22 -2.66
CA GLY A 132 -1.88 5.41 -3.83
C GLY A 132 -2.89 4.28 -4.03
N PRO A 133 -2.76 3.52 -5.11
CA PRO A 133 -3.77 2.57 -5.59
C PRO A 133 -4.11 1.42 -4.65
N LEU A 134 -3.10 1.02 -3.88
CA LEU A 134 -3.16 -0.08 -2.93
C LEU A 134 -3.37 0.42 -1.50
N GLY A 135 -3.56 1.73 -1.31
CA GLY A 135 -3.65 2.38 -0.01
C GLY A 135 -2.30 2.57 0.70
N ILE A 136 -1.20 2.06 0.12
CA ILE A 136 0.16 2.16 0.63
C ILE A 136 1.10 2.45 -0.53
N ARG A 137 1.93 3.49 -0.42
CA ARG A 137 2.97 3.80 -1.42
C ARG A 137 4.14 2.81 -1.35
N TYR A 138 4.78 2.55 -2.50
CA TYR A 138 5.95 1.67 -2.59
C TYR A 138 7.03 1.99 -1.54
N LYS A 139 7.38 3.27 -1.38
CA LYS A 139 8.39 3.71 -0.39
C LYS A 139 8.02 3.31 1.05
N VAL A 140 6.74 3.34 1.40
CA VAL A 140 6.27 2.95 2.75
C VAL A 140 6.34 1.44 2.90
N ALA A 141 5.93 0.69 1.87
CA ALA A 141 6.09 -0.76 1.86
C ALA A 141 7.57 -1.15 1.99
N LEU A 142 8.48 -0.51 1.26
CA LEU A 142 9.92 -0.73 1.39
C LEU A 142 10.43 -0.46 2.81
N MET A 143 10.00 0.63 3.45
CA MET A 143 10.40 0.94 4.84
C MET A 143 9.91 -0.12 5.85
N ILE A 144 8.72 -0.70 5.63
CA ILE A 144 8.20 -1.78 6.49
C ILE A 144 9.10 -3.04 6.42
N PHE A 145 9.73 -3.29 5.28
CA PHE A 145 10.61 -4.43 5.06
C PHE A 145 12.11 -4.05 5.04
N LEU A 146 12.46 -2.89 5.56
CA LEU A 146 13.84 -2.40 5.58
C LEU A 146 14.76 -3.37 6.34
N HIS A 147 14.23 -4.10 7.32
CA HIS A 147 15.02 -5.07 8.08
C HIS A 147 15.57 -6.21 7.21
N GLU A 148 14.92 -6.53 6.08
CA GLU A 148 15.40 -7.55 5.14
C GLU A 148 16.69 -7.15 4.44
N LEU A 149 17.00 -5.84 4.36
CA LEU A 149 18.27 -5.35 3.81
C LEU A 149 19.47 -5.59 4.72
N PHE A 150 19.26 -5.88 6.00
CA PHE A 150 20.36 -6.20 6.91
C PHE A 150 20.75 -7.68 6.86
N TYR A 151 19.87 -8.57 6.37
CA TYR A 151 20.17 -9.99 6.23
C TYR A 151 21.40 -10.30 5.33
N PRO A 152 21.58 -9.66 4.16
CA PRO A 152 22.80 -9.83 3.37
C PRO A 152 24.08 -9.39 4.11
N MET A 153 24.00 -8.50 5.10
CA MET A 153 25.19 -8.02 5.82
C MET A 153 25.86 -9.14 6.63
N ASP A 154 25.07 -10.09 7.15
CA ASP A 154 25.62 -11.27 7.84
C ASP A 154 26.33 -12.20 6.86
N HIS A 155 25.77 -12.39 5.66
CA HIS A 155 26.45 -13.11 4.57
C HIS A 155 27.73 -12.39 4.14
N VAL A 156 27.71 -11.05 4.10
CA VAL A 156 28.88 -10.23 3.78
C VAL A 156 29.98 -10.45 4.80
N ALA A 157 29.65 -10.34 6.09
CA ALA A 157 30.58 -10.55 7.19
C ALA A 157 31.20 -11.96 7.16
N HIS A 158 30.38 -12.97 6.89
CA HIS A 158 30.85 -14.36 6.77
C HIS A 158 31.79 -14.56 5.55
N GLY A 159 31.42 -14.01 4.39
CA GLY A 159 32.25 -14.08 3.18
C GLY A 159 33.58 -13.34 3.34
N TRP A 160 33.56 -12.22 4.06
CA TRP A 160 34.77 -11.46 4.41
C TRP A 160 35.72 -12.29 5.28
N GLN A 161 35.20 -12.90 6.36
CA GLN A 161 36.01 -13.73 7.26
C GLN A 161 36.63 -14.94 6.56
N THR A 162 35.94 -15.50 5.57
CA THR A 162 36.40 -16.69 4.82
C THR A 162 37.26 -16.35 3.59
N SER A 163 37.52 -15.06 3.33
CA SER A 163 38.22 -14.58 2.12
C SER A 163 37.59 -15.06 0.80
N ALA A 164 36.30 -15.39 0.81
CA ALA A 164 35.57 -15.96 -0.32
C ALA A 164 34.93 -14.88 -1.22
N LEU A 165 35.67 -13.81 -1.51
CA LEU A 165 35.21 -12.67 -2.32
C LEU A 165 35.33 -12.99 -3.82
N GLY A 166 34.39 -13.78 -4.35
CA GLY A 166 34.28 -14.09 -5.78
C GLY A 166 32.97 -13.60 -6.41
N ILE A 167 32.80 -13.80 -7.72
CA ILE A 167 31.56 -13.49 -8.47
C ILE A 167 30.32 -14.08 -7.79
N HIS A 168 30.45 -15.29 -7.23
CA HIS A 168 29.40 -15.96 -6.46
C HIS A 168 28.87 -15.10 -5.30
N PHE A 169 29.76 -14.45 -4.56
CA PHE A 169 29.41 -13.61 -3.42
C PHE A 169 28.67 -12.34 -3.86
N ILE A 170 29.12 -11.72 -4.97
CA ILE A 170 28.44 -10.55 -5.57
C ILE A 170 27.03 -10.93 -6.02
N LEU A 171 26.87 -12.08 -6.68
CA LEU A 171 25.56 -12.58 -7.12
C LEU A 171 24.62 -12.88 -5.94
N LEU A 172 25.17 -13.43 -4.84
CA LEU A 172 24.41 -13.69 -3.62
C LEU A 172 23.89 -12.39 -2.99
N ILE A 173 24.77 -11.40 -2.79
CA ILE A 173 24.38 -10.08 -2.24
C ILE A 173 23.35 -9.41 -3.16
N THR A 174 23.59 -9.42 -4.47
CA THR A 174 22.66 -8.83 -5.44
C THR A 174 21.28 -9.50 -5.35
N SER A 175 21.23 -10.83 -5.29
CA SER A 175 19.97 -11.57 -5.11
C SER A 175 19.25 -11.19 -3.81
N ASP A 176 19.96 -11.15 -2.68
CA ASP A 176 19.35 -10.82 -1.38
C ASP A 176 18.86 -9.36 -1.32
N VAL A 177 19.61 -8.43 -1.90
CA VAL A 177 19.19 -7.03 -2.03
C VAL A 177 17.94 -6.93 -2.91
N LEU A 178 17.97 -7.49 -4.13
CA LEU A 178 16.81 -7.48 -5.03
C LEU A 178 15.58 -8.07 -4.34
N ARG A 179 15.75 -9.17 -3.62
CA ARG A 179 14.68 -9.81 -2.86
C ARG A 179 14.04 -8.87 -1.85
N ALA A 180 14.82 -8.11 -1.09
CA ALA A 180 14.28 -7.15 -0.12
C ALA A 180 13.48 -6.01 -0.80
N PHE A 181 13.94 -5.52 -1.95
CA PHE A 181 13.25 -4.46 -2.71
C PHE A 181 11.98 -4.93 -3.43
N VAL A 182 11.85 -6.23 -3.66
CA VAL A 182 10.74 -6.81 -4.44
C VAL A 182 9.72 -7.48 -3.55
N MET A 183 10.17 -8.39 -2.68
CA MET A 183 9.28 -9.32 -1.99
C MET A 183 8.43 -8.63 -0.94
N GLY A 184 9.03 -7.73 -0.14
CA GLY A 184 8.29 -6.95 0.84
C GLY A 184 7.14 -6.17 0.19
N PRO A 185 7.43 -5.28 -0.76
CA PRO A 185 6.39 -4.53 -1.48
C PRO A 185 5.38 -5.41 -2.23
N LEU A 186 5.81 -6.51 -2.85
CA LEU A 186 4.90 -7.43 -3.54
C LEU A 186 3.93 -8.12 -2.58
N ARG A 187 4.37 -8.50 -1.37
CA ARG A 187 3.50 -9.05 -0.32
C ARG A 187 2.45 -8.02 0.12
N VAL A 188 2.88 -6.78 0.36
CA VAL A 188 1.96 -5.68 0.71
C VAL A 188 0.94 -5.46 -0.39
N ALA A 189 1.37 -5.43 -1.64
CA ALA A 189 0.50 -5.25 -2.79
C ALA A 189 -0.52 -6.39 -2.93
N GLY A 190 -0.08 -7.65 -2.82
CA GLY A 190 -0.97 -8.81 -2.85
C GLY A 190 -1.98 -8.81 -1.71
N SER A 191 -1.54 -8.53 -0.49
CA SER A 191 -2.42 -8.40 0.68
C SER A 191 -3.42 -7.25 0.52
N ALA A 192 -2.99 -6.10 -0.02
CA ALA A 192 -3.86 -4.95 -0.27
C ALA A 192 -4.89 -5.23 -1.37
N PHE A 193 -4.49 -5.93 -2.43
CA PHE A 193 -5.39 -6.33 -3.51
C PHE A 193 -6.49 -7.27 -3.00
N VAL A 194 -6.11 -8.32 -2.26
CA VAL A 194 -7.07 -9.27 -1.68
C VAL A 194 -7.94 -8.59 -0.62
N ALA A 195 -7.36 -7.74 0.23
CA ALA A 195 -8.09 -6.89 1.16
C ALA A 195 -9.20 -6.11 0.45
N ARG A 196 -8.85 -5.37 -0.61
CA ARG A 196 -9.79 -4.55 -1.38
C ARG A 196 -10.88 -5.40 -2.06
N PHE A 197 -10.52 -6.54 -2.62
CA PHE A 197 -11.48 -7.47 -3.24
C PHE A 197 -12.48 -8.01 -2.21
N LEU A 198 -11.99 -8.45 -1.05
CA LEU A 198 -12.82 -9.05 0.00
C LEU A 198 -13.67 -8.04 0.76
N VAL A 199 -13.19 -6.81 1.01
CA VAL A 199 -14.04 -5.75 1.60
C VAL A 199 -15.29 -5.52 0.75
N ARG A 200 -15.14 -5.49 -0.58
CA ARG A 200 -16.25 -5.24 -1.51
C ARG A 200 -17.23 -6.40 -1.60
N ARG A 201 -16.74 -7.65 -1.58
CA ARG A 201 -17.58 -8.84 -1.79
C ARG A 201 -18.10 -9.47 -0.49
N CYS A 202 -17.28 -9.46 0.56
CA CYS A 202 -17.43 -10.33 1.72
C CYS A 202 -16.76 -9.73 3.00
N PRO A 203 -17.33 -8.68 3.61
CA PRO A 203 -16.71 -8.00 4.76
C PRO A 203 -16.48 -8.92 5.97
N ARG A 204 -17.30 -9.97 6.13
CA ARG A 204 -17.12 -11.00 7.18
C ARG A 204 -15.81 -11.79 7.01
N TRP A 205 -15.37 -12.01 5.78
CA TRP A 205 -14.20 -12.81 5.44
C TRP A 205 -12.93 -11.98 5.26
N PHE A 206 -13.04 -10.65 5.30
CA PHE A 206 -11.92 -9.73 5.12
C PHE A 206 -10.70 -10.09 5.97
N LYS A 207 -10.89 -10.23 7.29
CA LYS A 207 -9.79 -10.51 8.22
C LYS A 207 -9.11 -11.85 7.91
N LEU A 208 -9.93 -12.88 7.65
CA LEU A 208 -9.41 -14.20 7.33
C LEU A 208 -8.64 -14.19 6.01
N GLY A 209 -9.18 -13.53 4.99
CA GLY A 209 -8.53 -13.47 3.68
C GLY A 209 -7.20 -12.73 3.70
N VAL A 210 -7.09 -11.60 4.41
CA VAL A 210 -5.79 -10.92 4.55
C VAL A 210 -4.76 -11.81 5.25
N ILE A 211 -5.16 -12.53 6.30
CA ILE A 211 -4.30 -13.49 7.00
C ILE A 211 -3.90 -14.64 6.06
N VAL A 212 -4.85 -15.23 5.34
CA VAL A 212 -4.60 -16.32 4.40
C VAL A 212 -3.65 -15.88 3.30
N THR A 213 -3.83 -14.69 2.72
CA THR A 213 -2.92 -14.15 1.71
C THR A 213 -1.51 -13.97 2.26
N ALA A 214 -1.37 -13.46 3.48
CA ALA A 214 -0.08 -13.31 4.13
C ALA A 214 0.61 -14.68 4.33
N VAL A 215 -0.11 -15.68 4.83
CA VAL A 215 0.39 -17.05 5.02
C VAL A 215 0.75 -17.70 3.68
N VAL A 216 -0.14 -17.65 2.69
CA VAL A 216 0.07 -18.21 1.37
C VAL A 216 1.27 -17.55 0.68
N SER A 217 1.45 -16.23 0.84
CA SER A 217 2.61 -15.54 0.27
C SER A 217 3.94 -16.01 0.87
N GLU A 218 3.98 -16.30 2.18
CA GLU A 218 5.16 -16.88 2.83
C GLU A 218 5.36 -18.34 2.36
N LEU A 219 4.30 -19.14 2.24
CA LEU A 219 4.40 -20.52 1.75
C LEU A 219 4.88 -20.60 0.30
N ILE A 220 4.33 -19.79 -0.59
CA ILE A 220 4.77 -19.68 -2.00
C ILE A 220 6.24 -19.27 -2.03
N TRP A 221 6.60 -18.28 -1.21
CA TRP A 221 7.97 -17.81 -1.13
C TRP A 221 8.92 -18.92 -0.72
N TYR A 222 8.64 -19.64 0.37
CA TYR A 222 9.47 -20.76 0.81
C TYR A 222 9.49 -21.89 -0.21
N GLY A 223 8.35 -22.19 -0.83
CA GLY A 223 8.23 -23.23 -1.85
C GLY A 223 9.06 -22.96 -3.11
N ILE A 224 9.24 -21.69 -3.50
CA ILE A 224 9.96 -21.31 -4.72
C ILE A 224 11.42 -20.95 -4.44
N SER A 225 11.67 -20.08 -3.46
CA SER A 225 13.02 -19.55 -3.21
C SER A 225 13.95 -20.58 -2.58
N HIS A 226 13.45 -21.40 -1.67
CA HIS A 226 14.29 -22.34 -0.92
C HIS A 226 14.87 -23.45 -1.82
N PRO A 227 14.11 -24.07 -2.75
CA PRO A 227 14.71 -24.99 -3.71
C PRO A 227 15.74 -24.32 -4.63
N LEU A 228 15.50 -23.08 -5.07
CA LEU A 228 16.43 -22.34 -5.94
C LEU A 228 17.77 -22.07 -5.24
N VAL A 229 17.72 -21.62 -3.98
CA VAL A 229 18.92 -21.42 -3.14
C VAL A 229 19.59 -22.75 -2.79
N ARG A 230 18.81 -23.79 -2.50
CA ARG A 230 19.39 -25.10 -2.20
C ARG A 230 20.08 -25.72 -3.42
N MET A 231 19.52 -25.53 -4.61
CA MET A 231 20.14 -25.98 -5.86
C MET A 231 21.45 -25.24 -6.17
N SER A 232 21.64 -24.00 -5.68
CA SER A 232 22.91 -23.29 -5.83
C SER A 232 24.00 -23.77 -4.86
N ASP A 233 23.62 -24.31 -3.70
CA ASP A 233 24.56 -24.75 -2.66
C ASP A 233 25.19 -26.15 -2.92
N VAL A 234 24.54 -26.99 -3.73
CA VAL A 234 25.05 -28.34 -4.08
C VAL A 234 26.19 -28.27 -5.12
N LYS A 235 27.38 -27.93 -4.61
CA LYS A 235 28.78 -28.13 -5.05
C LYS A 235 29.26 -28.25 -6.52
N GLN A 236 28.46 -28.12 -7.59
CA GLN A 236 29.06 -28.15 -8.94
C GLN A 236 28.40 -27.32 -10.06
N HIS A 237 27.22 -26.72 -9.84
CA HIS A 237 26.54 -25.88 -10.86
C HIS A 237 26.11 -24.52 -10.30
N ARG A 238 27.06 -23.77 -9.71
CA ARG A 238 26.79 -22.58 -8.87
C ARG A 238 26.30 -21.33 -9.62
N VAL A 239 26.72 -21.13 -10.87
CA VAL A 239 26.46 -19.86 -11.58
C VAL A 239 25.09 -19.82 -12.28
N PRO A 240 24.67 -20.86 -13.04
CA PRO A 240 23.42 -20.80 -13.79
C PRO A 240 22.17 -20.63 -12.92
N SER A 241 22.13 -21.29 -11.76
CA SER A 241 20.98 -21.18 -10.83
C SER A 241 20.87 -19.80 -10.19
N LEU A 242 21.99 -19.20 -9.78
CA LEU A 242 22.04 -17.82 -9.28
C LEU A 242 21.64 -16.80 -10.35
N VAL A 243 22.09 -17.00 -11.59
CA VAL A 243 21.69 -16.15 -12.72
C VAL A 243 20.18 -16.28 -12.98
N GLY A 244 19.64 -17.51 -12.92
CA GLY A 244 18.21 -17.75 -13.03
C GLY A 244 17.38 -17.07 -11.92
N ASP A 245 17.84 -17.15 -10.67
CA ASP A 245 17.20 -16.44 -9.56
C ASP A 245 17.26 -14.93 -9.74
N CYS A 246 18.42 -14.37 -10.10
CA CYS A 246 18.54 -12.93 -10.37
C CYS A 246 17.60 -12.48 -11.50
N ALA A 247 17.52 -13.23 -12.60
CA ALA A 247 16.61 -12.94 -13.70
C ALA A 247 15.13 -12.99 -13.26
N PHE A 248 14.77 -13.96 -12.44
CA PHE A 248 13.44 -14.06 -11.84
C PHE A 248 13.13 -12.87 -10.92
N GLN A 249 14.08 -12.44 -10.08
CA GLN A 249 13.92 -11.27 -9.23
C GLN A 249 13.76 -9.98 -10.06
N VAL A 250 14.51 -9.81 -11.16
CA VAL A 250 14.36 -8.66 -12.06
C VAL A 250 12.98 -8.65 -12.71
N LEU A 251 12.47 -9.81 -13.14
CA LEU A 251 11.10 -9.94 -13.64
C LEU A 251 10.07 -9.54 -12.58
N LEU A 252 10.20 -10.07 -11.36
CA LEU A 252 9.31 -9.71 -10.25
C LEU A 252 9.41 -8.21 -9.91
N THR A 253 10.61 -7.61 -9.95
CA THR A 253 10.81 -6.17 -9.77
C THR A 253 10.00 -5.39 -10.80
N THR A 254 10.07 -5.80 -12.06
CA THR A 254 9.34 -5.16 -13.16
C THR A 254 7.82 -5.25 -12.93
N VAL A 255 7.33 -6.40 -12.49
CA VAL A 255 5.91 -6.60 -12.12
C VAL A 255 5.53 -5.72 -10.92
N THR A 256 6.36 -5.67 -9.88
CA THR A 256 6.12 -4.82 -8.70
C THR A 256 6.08 -3.35 -9.10
N ILE A 257 7.04 -2.87 -9.89
CA ILE A 257 7.05 -1.50 -10.39
C ILE A 257 5.78 -1.23 -11.20
N ALA A 258 5.41 -2.12 -12.12
CA ALA A 258 4.19 -1.98 -12.91
C ALA A 258 2.92 -1.90 -12.04
N ILE A 259 2.80 -2.71 -10.99
CA ILE A 259 1.68 -2.65 -10.04
C ILE A 259 1.62 -1.28 -9.33
N TYR A 260 2.77 -0.74 -8.94
CA TYR A 260 2.84 0.52 -8.21
C TYR A 260 2.79 1.77 -9.13
N SER A 261 3.16 1.65 -10.40
CA SER A 261 3.17 2.75 -11.38
C SER A 261 1.90 2.86 -12.20
N HIS A 262 1.30 1.74 -12.63
CA HIS A 262 0.21 1.73 -13.60
C HIS A 262 -1.03 2.48 -13.10
N HIS A 263 -1.33 2.45 -11.81
CA HIS A 263 -2.52 3.11 -11.29
C HIS A 263 -2.33 4.60 -10.94
N GLY A 264 -1.14 5.16 -11.10
CA GLY A 264 -0.97 6.62 -10.99
C GLY A 264 -1.60 7.35 -12.17
N SER A 265 -1.61 6.72 -13.36
CA SER A 265 -2.00 7.37 -14.61
C SER A 265 -3.49 7.32 -14.93
N THR A 266 -4.22 6.29 -14.50
CA THR A 266 -5.64 6.13 -14.90
C THR A 266 -6.59 7.08 -14.18
N ASP A 267 -6.25 7.51 -12.95
CA ASP A 267 -7.11 8.41 -12.17
C ASP A 267 -6.89 9.90 -12.54
N GLU A 268 -5.74 10.26 -13.13
CA GLU A 268 -5.49 11.61 -13.65
C GLU A 268 -6.28 11.88 -14.94
N VAL A 269 -6.31 10.91 -15.86
CA VAL A 269 -7.01 11.08 -17.16
C VAL A 269 -8.54 11.14 -16.98
N ALA A 270 -9.11 10.35 -16.06
CA ALA A 270 -10.55 10.39 -15.79
C ALA A 270 -11.00 11.72 -15.15
N CYS A 271 -10.12 12.39 -14.38
CA CYS A 271 -10.41 13.68 -13.79
C CYS A 271 -10.33 14.83 -14.81
N GLU A 272 -9.42 14.75 -15.79
CA GLU A 272 -9.39 15.73 -16.87
C GLU A 272 -10.63 15.62 -17.77
N ASP A 273 -11.10 14.41 -18.06
CA ASP A 273 -12.32 14.22 -18.86
C ASP A 273 -13.59 14.66 -18.11
N GLU A 274 -13.73 14.40 -16.80
CA GLU A 274 -14.89 14.91 -16.02
C GLU A 274 -14.87 16.43 -15.84
N LEU A 275 -13.70 17.06 -15.69
CA LEU A 275 -13.62 18.53 -15.65
C LEU A 275 -13.97 19.14 -17.02
N ARG A 276 -13.56 18.48 -18.10
CA ARG A 276 -13.74 18.95 -19.46
C ARG A 276 -15.17 18.74 -19.99
N ASP A 277 -15.85 17.68 -19.53
CA ASP A 277 -17.25 17.42 -19.86
C ASP A 277 -18.25 18.17 -18.95
N GLY A 278 -17.78 18.78 -17.85
CA GLY A 278 -18.54 19.71 -17.01
C GLY A 278 -18.60 21.15 -17.55
N GLU A 279 -17.79 21.49 -18.56
CA GLU A 279 -17.71 22.82 -19.16
C GLU A 279 -18.65 23.16 -20.35
N PRO A 280 -19.66 22.35 -20.79
CA PRO A 280 -20.51 22.74 -21.91
C PRO A 280 -21.66 23.71 -21.55
N ALA A 281 -21.94 23.97 -20.26
CA ALA A 281 -23.07 24.83 -19.86
C ALA A 281 -22.66 26.29 -19.56
N GLU A 282 -21.54 26.53 -18.88
CA GLU A 282 -21.12 27.90 -18.52
C GLU A 282 -20.51 28.68 -19.68
N ALA A 283 -19.80 28.03 -20.60
CA ALA A 283 -19.32 28.67 -21.83
C ALA A 283 -20.48 29.12 -22.74
N SER A 284 -21.59 28.38 -22.75
CA SER A 284 -22.81 28.76 -23.46
C SER A 284 -23.49 29.98 -22.82
N MET A 285 -23.55 30.03 -21.48
CA MET A 285 -24.19 31.12 -20.73
C MET A 285 -23.36 32.43 -20.73
N ARG A 286 -22.02 32.34 -20.74
CA ARG A 286 -21.12 33.49 -20.92
C ARG A 286 -21.15 34.07 -22.35
N SER A 287 -21.46 33.25 -23.37
CA SER A 287 -21.64 33.74 -24.74
C SER A 287 -22.94 34.54 -24.92
N HIS A 288 -24.02 34.15 -24.24
CA HIS A 288 -25.31 34.86 -24.31
C HIS A 288 -25.33 36.18 -23.52
N SER A 289 -24.65 36.25 -22.39
CA SER A 289 -24.52 37.49 -21.60
C SER A 289 -23.61 38.53 -22.27
N ARG A 290 -22.56 38.12 -22.99
CA ARG A 290 -21.77 39.05 -23.84
C ARG A 290 -22.54 39.58 -25.04
N SER A 291 -23.42 38.77 -25.66
CA SER A 291 -24.24 39.22 -26.79
C SER A 291 -25.31 40.25 -26.39
N GLN A 292 -25.80 40.23 -25.15
CA GLN A 292 -26.78 41.23 -24.68
C GLN A 292 -26.12 42.54 -24.23
N ALA A 293 -24.88 42.50 -23.74
CA ALA A 293 -24.15 43.70 -23.34
C ALA A 293 -23.73 44.58 -24.53
N THR A 294 -23.44 43.99 -25.70
CA THR A 294 -23.09 44.75 -26.91
C THR A 294 -24.29 45.34 -27.66
N ALA A 295 -25.50 44.80 -27.47
CA ALA A 295 -26.71 45.32 -28.12
C ALA A 295 -27.27 46.60 -27.46
N GLY A 296 -26.85 46.92 -26.22
CA GLY A 296 -27.28 48.12 -25.50
C GLY A 296 -26.42 49.37 -25.74
N ALA A 297 -25.29 49.24 -26.45
CA ALA A 297 -24.34 50.34 -26.67
C ALA A 297 -24.53 51.10 -28.00
N GLU A 298 -25.45 50.67 -28.87
CA GLU A 298 -25.78 51.36 -30.15
C GLU A 298 -27.04 52.25 -30.07
N GLN A 299 -27.56 52.53 -28.87
CA GLN A 299 -28.75 53.37 -28.67
C GLN A 299 -28.53 54.63 -27.82
N CYS A 300 -27.31 55.17 -27.79
CA CYS A 300 -27.02 56.51 -27.27
C CYS A 300 -26.19 57.32 -28.25
#